data_AF-A0A7X7MXC5-F1
#
_entry.id   AF-A0A7X7MXC5-F1
#
_cell.length_a   1.000
_cell.length_b   1.000
_cell.length_c   1.000
_cell.angle_alpha   90.00
_cell.angle_beta   90.00
_cell.angle_gamma   90.00
#
_symmetry.space_group_name_H-M   'P 1'
#
loop_
_entity.id
_entity.type
_entity.pdbx_description
1 polymer ?
#
loop_
_entity_poly.entity_id
_entity_poly.type
_entity_poly.pdbx_seq_one_letter_code
_entity_poly.pdbx_strand_id
1 'polypeptide(L)'
;MSSTQFHKAVECADRYSLVSAQMWTFDQQRVIDKEDVMLNEMDERLRVSNDIGSQEKDLLKKVEEALVYDVDKIHVVADYHVHVPQKLITQSFNDLVANIKKHFSCQEESGKIEQ
;
A
#
# COMPACT_ATOMS: atom_id res chain seq x y z
N MET A 1 2.63 -6.71 6.65
CA MET A 1 2.23 -7.30 5.35
C MET A 1 2.67 -8.76 5.34
N SER A 2 1.88 -9.70 4.81
CA SER A 2 2.34 -11.10 4.68
C SER A 2 3.43 -11.23 3.61
N SER A 3 4.25 -12.27 3.67
CA SER A 3 5.32 -12.50 2.67
C SER A 3 4.79 -12.59 1.24
N THR A 4 3.62 -13.21 1.03
CA THR A 4 2.97 -13.28 -0.28
C THR A 4 2.50 -11.92 -0.78
N GLN A 5 1.95 -11.07 0.10
CA GLN A 5 1.57 -9.70 -0.25
C GLN A 5 2.81 -8.86 -0.61
N PHE A 6 3.92 -9.05 0.11
CA PHE A 6 5.19 -8.39 -0.20
C PHE A 6 5.71 -8.76 -1.59
N HIS A 7 5.86 -10.06 -1.88
CA HIS A 7 6.41 -10.50 -3.18
C HIS A 7 5.57 -9.99 -4.34
N LYS A 8 4.24 -10.06 -4.23
CA LYS A 8 3.36 -9.52 -5.26
C LYS A 8 3.41 -8.00 -5.36
N ALA A 9 3.59 -7.29 -4.24
CA ALA A 9 3.78 -5.84 -4.24
C ALA A 9 5.07 -5.43 -4.94
N VAL A 10 6.15 -6.21 -4.79
CA VAL A 10 7.40 -5.98 -5.52
C VAL A 10 7.25 -6.28 -7.02
N GLU A 11 6.62 -7.40 -7.37
CA GLU A 11 6.42 -7.84 -8.76
C GLU A 11 5.51 -6.87 -9.54
N CYS A 12 4.47 -6.35 -8.89
CA CYS A 12 3.45 -5.48 -9.48
C CYS A 12 3.37 -4.15 -8.72
N ALA A 13 4.49 -3.46 -8.55
CA ALA A 13 4.64 -2.23 -7.77
C ALA A 13 3.52 -1.19 -7.97
N ASP A 14 3.08 -1.01 -9.22
CA ASP A 14 2.08 0.00 -9.60
C ASP A 14 0.64 -0.37 -9.18
N ARG A 15 0.43 -1.56 -8.63
CA ARG A 15 -0.90 -2.12 -8.31
C ARG A 15 -1.21 -2.20 -6.83
N TYR A 16 -0.34 -1.67 -5.97
CA TYR A 16 -0.49 -1.75 -4.53
C TYR A 16 -0.59 -0.37 -3.90
N SER A 17 -1.61 -0.21 -3.07
CA SER A 17 -1.83 0.97 -2.24
C SER A 17 -1.95 0.55 -0.78
N LEU A 18 -1.34 1.32 0.10
CA LEU A 18 -1.51 1.18 1.55
C LEU A 18 -2.59 2.14 2.01
N VAL A 19 -3.65 1.60 2.61
CA VAL A 19 -4.71 2.38 3.26
C VAL A 19 -4.48 2.34 4.77
N SER A 20 -4.42 3.51 5.39
CA SER A 20 -4.28 3.70 6.82
C SER A 20 -5.50 4.43 7.38
N ALA A 21 -5.98 4.00 8.55
CA ALA A 21 -7.07 4.65 9.26
C ALA A 21 -6.58 5.19 10.61
N GLN A 22 -6.87 6.45 10.90
CA GLN A 22 -6.61 7.03 12.23
C GLN A 22 -7.74 6.62 13.19
N MET A 23 -7.46 5.63 14.03
CA MET A 23 -8.43 5.08 14.99
C MET A 23 -8.35 5.69 16.39
N TRP A 24 -7.37 6.56 16.67
CA TRP A 24 -7.15 7.09 18.03
C TRP A 24 -8.30 7.98 18.55
N THR A 25 -9.10 8.56 17.66
CA THR A 25 -10.27 9.38 17.99
C THR A 25 -11.58 8.62 17.82
N PHE A 26 -11.53 7.30 17.72
CA PHE A 26 -12.72 6.49 17.55
C PHE A 26 -13.47 6.38 18.88
N ASP A 27 -14.78 6.64 18.83
CA ASP A 27 -15.63 6.57 20.01
C ASP A 27 -15.76 5.11 20.47
N GLN A 28 -15.22 4.82 21.65
CA GLN A 28 -15.24 3.48 22.23
C GLN A 28 -16.66 2.97 22.45
N GLN A 29 -17.61 3.86 22.74
CA GLN A 29 -19.00 3.48 22.98
C GLN A 29 -19.64 2.93 21.70
N ARG A 30 -19.35 3.55 20.54
CA ARG A 30 -19.81 3.08 19.24
C ARG A 30 -19.28 1.69 18.88
N VAL A 31 -18.05 1.38 19.29
CA VAL A 31 -17.47 0.04 19.11
C VAL A 31 -18.21 -1.00 19.98
N ILE A 32 -18.50 -0.65 21.23
CA ILE A 32 -19.26 -1.50 22.15
C ILE A 32 -20.66 -1.76 21.61
N ASP A 33 -21.30 -0.73 21.09
CA ASP A 33 -22.66 -0.76 20.54
C ASP A 33 -22.71 -1.39 19.13
N LYS A 34 -21.55 -1.78 18.57
CA LYS A 34 -21.38 -2.32 17.20
C LYS A 34 -22.04 -1.43 16.15
N GLU A 35 -21.91 -0.13 16.33
CA GLU A 35 -22.46 0.84 15.41
C GLU A 35 -21.65 0.85 14.12
N ASP A 36 -22.34 0.71 12.98
CA ASP A 36 -21.72 0.83 11.68
C ASP A 36 -21.42 2.30 11.37
N VAL A 37 -20.13 2.58 11.19
CA VAL A 37 -19.66 3.92 10.82
C VAL A 37 -19.61 4.03 9.31
N MET A 38 -20.31 5.03 8.78
CA MET A 38 -20.36 5.29 7.36
C MET A 38 -18.98 5.73 6.82
N LEU A 39 -18.69 5.33 5.57
CA LEU A 39 -17.40 5.58 4.93
C LEU A 39 -17.08 7.08 4.80
N ASN A 40 -18.09 7.92 4.61
CA ASN A 40 -17.95 9.38 4.53
C ASN A 40 -17.44 10.00 5.84
N GLU A 41 -17.83 9.44 6.99
CA GLU A 41 -17.34 9.85 8.31
C GLU A 41 -15.89 9.40 8.53
N MET A 42 -15.51 8.26 7.94
CA MET A 42 -14.16 7.72 7.99
C MET A 42 -13.20 8.42 7.03
N ASP A 43 -13.70 9.04 5.96
CA ASP A 43 -12.90 9.56 4.85
C ASP A 43 -11.82 10.56 5.31
N GLU A 44 -12.16 11.47 6.24
CA GLU A 44 -11.21 12.40 6.84
C GLU A 44 -10.11 11.72 7.67
N ARG A 45 -10.36 10.49 8.13
CA ARG A 45 -9.45 9.66 8.94
C ARG A 45 -8.70 8.63 8.10
N LEU A 46 -9.09 8.42 6.84
CA LEU A 46 -8.43 7.51 5.92
C LEU A 46 -7.33 8.25 5.15
N ARG A 47 -6.15 7.66 5.12
CA ARG A 47 -5.01 8.13 4.34
C ARG A 47 -4.48 7.02 3.47
N VAL A 48 -4.03 7.37 2.28
CA VAL A 48 -3.53 6.43 1.28
C VAL A 48 -2.11 6.77 0.84
N SER A 49 -1.30 5.73 0.60
CA SER A 49 -0.02 5.79 -0.10
C SER A 49 -0.09 4.83 -1.30
N ASN A 50 0.08 5.38 -2.50
CA ASN A 50 -0.04 4.65 -3.77
C ASN A 50 1.32 4.21 -4.33
N ASP A 51 2.40 4.49 -3.60
CA ASP A 51 3.77 4.22 -3.99
C ASP A 51 4.39 3.07 -3.19
N ILE A 52 3.62 2.40 -2.33
CA ILE A 52 4.14 1.37 -1.43
C ILE A 52 4.82 0.22 -2.19
N GLY A 53 4.26 -0.24 -3.31
CA GLY A 53 4.90 -1.29 -4.11
C GLY A 53 6.26 -0.87 -4.68
N SER A 54 6.39 0.39 -5.09
CA SER A 54 7.66 0.96 -5.57
C SER A 54 8.68 1.14 -4.44
N GLN A 55 8.23 1.56 -3.26
CA GLN A 55 9.06 1.67 -2.06
C GLN A 55 9.59 0.29 -1.62
N GLU A 56 8.73 -0.72 -1.58
CA GLU A 56 9.09 -2.10 -1.22
C GLU A 56 10.07 -2.70 -2.24
N LYS A 57 9.89 -2.42 -3.53
CA LYS A 57 10.81 -2.86 -4.59
C LYS A 57 12.20 -2.20 -4.47
N ASP A 58 12.25 -0.90 -4.19
CA ASP A 58 13.51 -0.18 -3.97
C ASP A 58 14.24 -0.68 -2.72
N LEU A 59 13.49 -0.95 -1.64
CA LEU A 59 14.01 -1.55 -0.41
C LEU A 59 14.58 -2.95 -0.65
N LEU A 60 13.86 -3.82 -1.37
CA LEU A 60 14.34 -5.16 -1.71
C LEU A 60 15.67 -5.08 -2.47
N LYS A 61 15.74 -4.21 -3.48
CA LYS A 61 16.96 -4.03 -4.28
C LYS A 61 18.16 -3.65 -3.41
N LYS A 62 17.97 -2.72 -2.46
CA LYS A 62 19.02 -2.28 -1.54
C LYS A 62 19.48 -3.40 -0.60
N VAL A 63 18.54 -4.23 -0.14
CA VAL A 63 18.86 -5.40 0.69
C VAL A 63 19.61 -6.46 -0.12
N GLU A 64 19.14 -6.77 -1.33
CA GLU A 64 19.82 -7.69 -2.25
C GLU A 64 21.25 -7.20 -2.57
N GLU A 65 21.42 -5.91 -2.86
CA GLU A 65 22.73 -5.27 -3.08
C GLU A 65 23.66 -5.38 -1.86
N ALA A 66 23.13 -5.18 -0.64
CA ALA A 66 23.89 -5.32 0.60
C ALA A 66 24.26 -6.78 0.92
N LEU A 67 23.55 -7.74 0.34
CA LEU A 67 23.76 -9.18 0.49
C LEU A 67 24.53 -9.80 -0.69
N VAL A 68 24.96 -9.02 -1.69
CA VAL A 68 25.72 -9.54 -2.84
C VAL A 68 27.02 -10.19 -2.38
N TYR A 69 27.20 -11.41 -2.86
CA TYR A 69 28.19 -12.39 -2.42
C TYR A 69 29.62 -12.04 -2.83
N ASP A 70 30.52 -12.12 -1.85
CA ASP A 70 31.94 -12.39 -2.04
C ASP A 70 32.17 -13.74 -1.33
N VAL A 71 32.65 -14.75 -2.05
CA VAL A 71 32.64 -16.19 -1.62
C VAL A 71 33.45 -16.41 -0.34
N ASP A 72 34.31 -15.46 0.02
CA ASP A 72 35.26 -15.54 1.13
C ASP A 72 34.86 -14.71 2.38
N LYS A 73 33.63 -14.20 2.48
CA LYS A 73 33.20 -13.36 3.63
C LYS A 73 32.05 -13.96 4.46
N ILE A 74 32.05 -13.67 5.76
CA ILE A 74 30.97 -14.02 6.71
C ILE A 74 29.71 -13.23 6.33
N HIS A 75 28.57 -13.92 6.21
CA HIS A 75 27.28 -13.32 5.84
C HIS A 75 26.35 -13.14 7.04
N VAL A 76 25.57 -12.07 7.01
CA VAL A 76 24.48 -11.81 7.96
C VAL A 76 23.18 -12.29 7.34
N VAL A 77 22.51 -13.25 7.99
CA VAL A 77 21.11 -13.58 7.72
C VAL A 77 20.27 -12.66 8.58
N ALA A 78 19.53 -11.73 7.97
CA ALA A 78 18.70 -10.77 8.69
C ALA A 78 17.25 -10.83 8.22
N ASP A 79 16.34 -10.84 9.19
CA ASP A 79 14.94 -10.52 8.97
C ASP A 79 14.81 -9.00 8.80
N TYR A 80 14.10 -8.54 7.77
CA TYR A 80 13.84 -7.12 7.56
C TYR A 80 12.38 -6.77 7.89
N HIS A 81 12.21 -5.63 8.55
CA HIS A 81 10.91 -5.06 8.86
C HIS A 81 10.84 -3.65 8.29
N VAL A 82 9.81 -3.39 7.48
CA VAL A 82 9.54 -2.07 6.92
C VAL A 82 8.57 -1.35 7.85
N HIS A 83 9.03 -0.24 8.44
CA HIS A 83 8.20 0.66 9.22
C HIS A 83 7.95 1.93 8.40
N VAL A 84 6.71 2.14 7.96
CA VAL A 84 6.29 3.36 7.27
C VAL A 84 5.66 4.31 8.28
N PRO A 85 6.24 5.49 8.56
CA PRO A 85 5.61 6.49 9.39
C PRO A 85 4.29 6.96 8.78
N GLN A 86 3.20 6.94 9.55
CA GLN A 86 1.86 7.32 9.08
C GLN A 86 1.80 8.73 8.49
N LYS A 87 2.67 9.65 8.94
CA LYS A 87 2.82 11.02 8.40
C LYS A 87 3.23 11.09 6.93
N LEU A 88 3.79 10.02 6.36
CA LEU A 88 4.18 9.94 4.95
C LEU A 88 3.01 9.49 4.06
N ILE A 89 1.89 9.08 4.66
CA ILE A 89 0.67 8.68 3.97
C ILE A 89 -0.22 9.91 3.88
N THR A 90 -0.15 10.64 2.77
CA THR A 90 -0.75 11.98 2.65
C THR A 90 -1.94 12.07 1.71
N GLN A 91 -2.16 11.08 0.84
CA GLN A 91 -3.26 11.14 -0.13
C GLN A 91 -4.60 10.83 0.54
N SER A 92 -5.68 11.44 0.04
CA SER A 92 -7.02 11.13 0.52
C SER A 92 -7.50 9.80 -0.06
N PHE A 93 -8.44 9.16 0.63
CA PHE A 93 -9.07 7.94 0.12
C PHE A 93 -9.92 8.21 -1.14
N ASN A 94 -10.56 9.38 -1.22
CA ASN A 94 -11.25 9.81 -2.44
C ASN A 94 -10.34 9.90 -3.67
N ASP A 95 -9.10 10.38 -3.51
CA ASP A 95 -8.14 10.45 -4.63
C ASP A 95 -7.81 9.05 -5.16
N LEU A 96 -7.65 8.07 -4.26
CA LEU A 96 -7.47 6.66 -4.64
C LEU A 96 -8.68 6.16 -5.44
N VAL A 97 -9.90 6.40 -4.93
CA VAL A 97 -11.14 5.96 -5.60
C VAL A 97 -11.28 6.61 -6.98
N ALA A 98 -10.96 7.90 -7.11
CA ALA A 98 -10.97 8.61 -8.38
C ALA A 98 -9.96 8.02 -9.37
N ASN A 99 -8.74 7.72 -8.92
CA ASN A 99 -7.70 7.10 -9.74
C ASN A 99 -8.10 5.70 -10.24
N ILE A 100 -8.68 4.88 -9.36
CA ILE A 100 -9.19 3.55 -9.73
C ILE A 100 -10.29 3.69 -10.77
N LYS A 101 -11.29 4.56 -10.53
CA LYS A 101 -12.38 4.80 -11.49
C LYS A 101 -11.84 5.23 -12.84
N LYS A 102 -10.91 6.19 -12.87
CA LYS A 102 -10.29 6.66 -14.11
C LYS A 102 -9.60 5.52 -14.87
N HIS A 103 -8.87 4.65 -14.17
CA HIS A 103 -8.19 3.51 -14.80
C HIS A 103 -9.18 2.60 -15.53
N PHE A 104 -10.32 2.29 -14.92
CA PHE A 104 -11.33 1.42 -15.53
C PHE A 104 -12.19 2.14 -16.59
N SER A 105 -12.49 3.43 -16.40
CA SER A 105 -13.21 4.22 -17.42
C SER A 105 -12.39 4.43 -18.70
N CYS A 106 -11.06 4.51 -18.63
CA CYS A 106 -10.20 4.58 -19.81
C CYS A 106 -10.08 3.24 -20.58
N GLN A 107 -10.40 2.10 -19.95
CA GLN A 107 -10.35 0.79 -20.63
C GLN A 107 -11.58 0.53 -21.51
N GLU A 108 -12.71 1.18 -21.26
CA GLU A 108 -13.93 1.04 -22.09
C GLU A 108 -13.77 1.65 -23.49
N GLU A 109 -12.89 2.64 -23.66
CA GLU A 109 -12.61 3.27 -24.96
C GLU A 109 -11.61 2.46 -25.81
N SER A 110 -10.79 1.63 -25.18
CA SER A 110 -9.76 0.84 -25.87
C SER A 110 -10.27 -0.52 -26.39
N GLY A 111 -11.48 -0.95 -25.99
CA GLY A 111 -12.10 -2.22 -26.39
C GLY A 111 -13.05 -2.14 -27.59
N LYS A 112 -13.14 -1.01 -28.30
CA LYS A 112 -14.10 -0.80 -29.41
C LYS A 112 -13.52 -0.87 -30.83
N ILE A 113 -12.27 -1.31 -31.01
CA ILE A 113 -11.70 -1.53 -32.34
C ILE A 113 -11.41 -3.02 -32.49
N GLU A 114 -12.43 -3.77 -32.91
CA GLU A 114 -12.31 -4.98 -33.74
C GLU A 114 -13.74 -5.52 -34.00
N GLN A 115 -14.36 -5.00 -35.06
CA GLN A 115 -15.38 -5.69 -35.85
C GLN A 115 -14.96 -5.62 -37.32
#